data_AF-A0A9E1QWG0-F1
#
_entry.id   AF-A0A9E1QWG0-F1
#
_cell.length_a   1.000
_cell.length_b   1.000
_cell.length_c   1.000
_cell.angle_alpha   90.00
_cell.angle_beta   90.00
_cell.angle_gamma   90.00
#
_symmetry.space_group_name_H-M   'P 1'
#
loop_
_entity.id
_entity.type
_entity.pdbx_description
1 polymer ?
#
loop_
_entity_poly.entity_id
_entity_poly.type
_entity_poly.pdbx_seq_one_letter_code
_entity_poly.pdbx_strand_id
1 'polypeptide(L)' 'TCHKAQGGQWPTVFIEKPYLKDGVDMDYLRWLYTAVTRAEKKLYLIGF' A
#
# COMPACT_ATOMS: atom_id res chain seq x y z
N THR A 1 8.54 -3.39 -0.35
CA THR A 1 7.92 -2.88 -1.60
C THR A 1 6.77 -3.78 -1.97
N CYS A 2 5.69 -3.26 -2.55
CA CYS A 2 4.48 -4.05 -2.85
C CYS A 2 4.78 -5.29 -3.71
N HIS A 3 5.76 -5.20 -4.61
CA HIS A 3 6.29 -6.33 -5.38
C HIS A 3 6.75 -7.52 -4.53
N LYS A 4 7.46 -7.28 -3.42
CA LYS A 4 7.91 -8.35 -2.49
C LYS A 4 6.81 -8.81 -1.52
N ALA A 5 5.73 -8.06 -1.43
CA ALA A 5 4.60 -8.36 -0.55
C ALA A 5 3.50 -9.16 -1.25
N GLN A 6 3.64 -9.43 -2.56
CA GLN A 6 2.68 -10.22 -3.32
C GLN A 6 2.61 -11.66 -2.78
N GLY A 7 1.40 -12.17 -2.58
CA GLY A 7 1.15 -13.55 -2.13
C GLY A 7 1.16 -13.79 -0.62
N GLY A 8 1.69 -12.86 0.20
CA GLY A 8 1.63 -12.94 1.67
C GLY A 8 0.49 -12.12 2.27
N GLN A 9 0.11 -12.38 3.52
CA GLN A 9 -0.76 -11.51 4.32
C GLN A 9 -0.11 -11.28 5.68
N TRP A 10 -0.40 -10.15 6.32
CA TRP A 10 0.18 -9.79 7.61
C TRP A 10 -0.88 -9.24 8.57
N PRO A 11 -0.81 -9.58 9.88
CA PRO A 11 -1.74 -9.05 10.87
C PRO A 11 -1.76 -7.52 10.94
N THR A 12 -0.62 -6.89 10.67
CA THR A 12 -0.49 -5.43 10.69
C THR A 12 0.38 -4.96 9.53
N VAL A 13 -0.11 -3.96 8.79
CA VAL A 13 0.59 -3.36 7.65
C VAL A 13 0.66 -1.85 7.83
N PHE A 14 1.80 -1.27 7.45
CA PHE A 14 2.03 0.17 7.41
C PHE A 14 2.24 0.57 5.94
N ILE A 15 1.51 1.58 5.47
CA ILE A 15 1.63 2.13 4.12
C ILE A 15 1.97 3.61 4.26
N GLU A 16 3.10 4.02 3.69
CA GLU A 16 3.51 5.42 3.58
C GLU A 16 3.20 5.94 2.18
N LYS A 17 2.58 7.11 2.08
CA LYS A 17 2.31 7.75 0.80
C LYS A 17 3.64 8.26 0.21
N PRO A 18 4.05 7.77 -0.98
CA PRO A 18 5.24 8.28 -1.64
C PRO A 18 5.00 9.71 -2.15
N TYR A 19 6.08 10.44 -2.42
CA TYR A 19 5.99 11.69 -3.15
C TYR A 19 5.56 11.42 -4.61
N LEU A 20 4.43 12.00 -5.01
CA LEU A 20 3.84 11.83 -6.32
C LEU A 20 3.98 13.14 -7.11
N LYS A 21 5.07 13.26 -7.88
CA LYS A 21 5.40 14.47 -8.65
C LYS A 21 4.27 14.87 -9.61
N ASP A 22 3.72 13.90 -10.32
CA ASP A 22 2.69 14.09 -11.33
C ASP A 22 1.27 13.82 -10.78
N GLY A 23 1.15 13.66 -9.46
CA GLY A 23 -0.10 13.35 -8.78
C GLY A 23 -0.45 11.85 -8.74
N VAL A 24 -1.69 11.55 -8.35
CA VAL A 24 -2.20 10.19 -8.25
C VAL A 24 -2.53 9.66 -9.63
N ASP A 25 -1.92 8.55 -10.01
CA ASP A 25 -2.21 7.83 -11.26
C ASP A 25 -2.84 6.44 -10.99
N MET A 26 -3.26 5.78 -12.06
CA MET A 26 -3.91 4.48 -11.97
C MET A 26 -2.98 3.38 -11.46
N ASP A 27 -1.69 3.45 -11.75
CA ASP A 27 -0.73 2.44 -11.31
C ASP A 27 -0.46 2.56 -9.81
N TYR A 28 -0.34 3.79 -9.29
CA TYR A 28 -0.30 4.05 -7.86
C TYR A 28 -1.53 3.47 -7.16
N LEU A 29 -2.74 3.72 -7.70
CA LEU A 29 -3.98 3.18 -7.11
C LEU A 29 -4.01 1.64 -7.09
N ARG A 30 -3.53 0.98 -8.15
CA ARG A 30 -3.40 -0.49 -8.21
C ARG A 30 -2.44 -1.01 -7.15
N TRP A 31 -1.30 -0.35 -6.97
CA TRP A 31 -0.32 -0.72 -5.95
C TRP A 31 -0.78 -0.43 -4.54
N LEU A 32 -1.50 0.67 -4.33
CA LEU A 32 -2.13 1.00 -3.06
C LEU A 32 -3.18 -0.05 -2.70
N TYR A 33 -4.06 -0.42 -3.63
CA TYR A 33 -5.01 -1.51 -3.43
C TYR A 33 -4.31 -2.82 -3.06
N THR A 34 -3.24 -3.16 -3.78
CA THR A 34 -2.43 -4.35 -3.48
C THR A 34 -1.89 -4.29 -2.06
N ALA A 35 -1.32 -3.17 -1.63
CA ALA A 35 -0.78 -2.98 -0.29
C ALA A 35 -1.86 -3.03 0.81
N VAL A 36 -2.99 -2.37 0.59
CA VAL A 36 -4.14 -2.34 1.53
C VAL A 36 -4.66 -3.76 1.78
N THR A 37 -4.82 -4.56 0.72
CA THR A 37 -5.34 -5.93 0.82
C THR A 37 -4.36 -6.93 1.45
N ARG A 38 -3.13 -6.52 1.77
CA ARG A 38 -2.18 -7.36 2.51
C ARG A 38 -2.43 -7.36 4.03
N ALA A 39 -3.21 -6.41 4.55
CA ALA A 39 -3.50 -6.29 5.97
C ALA A 39 -4.67 -7.18 6.40
N GLU A 40 -4.51 -7.97 7.47
CA GLU A 40 -5.58 -8.83 7.98
C GLU A 40 -6.35 -8.22 9.15
N LYS A 41 -5.66 -7.50 10.06
CA LYS A 41 -6.29 -6.94 11.28
C LYS A 41 -6.17 -5.44 11.38
N LYS A 42 -4.97 -4.89 11.17
CA LYS A 42 -4.70 -3.46 11.32
C LYS A 42 -3.94 -2.91 10.13
N LEU A 43 -4.39 -1.76 9.64
CA LEU A 43 -3.73 -1.00 8.59
C LEU A 43 -3.45 0.40 9.12
N TYR A 44 -2.21 0.85 8.98
CA TYR A 44 -1.81 2.21 9.28
C TYR A 44 -1.40 2.92 8.00
N LEU A 45 -2.00 4.08 7.77
CA LEU A 45 -1.73 4.95 6.62
C LEU A 45 -0.96 6.17 7.12
N ILE A 46 0.24 6.40 6.57
CA ILE A 46 1.13 7.49 6.97
C ILE A 46 1.20 8.50 5.81
N GLY A 47 0.88 9.76 6.09
CA GLY A 47 0.91 10.84 5.09
C GLY A 47 -0.24 10.79 4.09
N PHE A 48 -1.40 10.25 4.47
CA PHE A 48 -2.62 10.20 3.67
C PHE A 48 -3.56 11.36 3.98
#